data_AF-A0A2H9QNG7-F1
#
_entry.id   AF-A0A2H9QNG7-F1
#
_cell.length_a   1.000
_cell.length_b   1.000
_cell.length_c   1.000
_cell.angle_alpha   90.00
_cell.angle_beta   90.00
_cell.angle_gamma   90.00
#
_symmetry.space_group_name_H-M   'P 1'
#
loop_
_entity.id
_entity.type
_entity.pdbx_description
1 polymer ?
#
loop_
_entity_poly.entity_id
_entity_poly.type
_entity_poly.pdbx_seq_one_letter_code
_entity_poly.pdbx_strand_id
1 'polypeptide(L)'
;MDNFIKKRLISHKKLAQERTILANERNTLAYVRTGFASFALGIALIKLFEEHMKYVYAGYSALILGIILIILGIVYYPLRKKKILSY
;
A
#
# COMPACT_ATOMS: atom_id res chain seq x y z
N MET A 1 4.57 -32.65 30.72
CA MET A 1 4.64 -31.16 30.79
C MET A 1 4.80 -30.54 29.40
N ASP A 2 5.49 -31.19 28.44
CA ASP A 2 5.88 -30.62 27.14
C ASP A 2 4.75 -30.23 26.17
N ASN A 3 3.62 -30.95 26.15
CA ASN A 3 2.55 -30.66 25.19
C ASN A 3 1.88 -29.29 25.41
N PHE A 4 1.83 -28.82 26.66
CA PHE A 4 1.22 -27.52 26.98
C PHE A 4 2.10 -26.35 26.52
N ILE A 5 3.42 -26.50 26.67
CA ILE A 5 4.42 -25.53 26.19
C ILE A 5 4.41 -25.48 24.66
N LYS A 6 4.38 -26.66 24.01
CA LYS A 6 4.30 -26.76 22.55
C LYS A 6 3.07 -26.06 21.98
N LYS A 7 1.89 -26.28 22.57
CA LYS A 7 0.64 -25.65 22.11
C LYS A 7 0.65 -24.13 22.26
N ARG A 8 1.26 -23.62 23.34
CA ARG A 8 1.42 -22.18 23.61
C ARG A 8 2.42 -21.52 22.65
N LEU A 9 3.51 -22.22 22.30
CA LEU A 9 4.46 -21.73 21.30
C LEU A 9 3.82 -21.64 19.91
N ILE A 10 3.02 -22.64 19.52
CA ILE A 10 2.28 -22.63 18.25
C ILE A 10 1.28 -21.47 18.19
N SER A 11 0.53 -21.21 19.27
CA SER A 11 -0.43 -20.10 19.29
C SER A 11 0.24 -18.73 19.22
N HIS A 12 1.34 -18.52 19.95
CA HIS A 12 2.12 -17.28 19.86
C HIS A 12 2.71 -17.06 18.47
N LYS A 13 3.21 -18.12 17.84
CA LYS A 13 3.78 -18.05 16.48
C LYS A 13 2.72 -17.62 15.47
N LYS A 14 1.50 -18.18 15.57
CA LYS A 14 0.36 -17.80 14.72
C LYS A 14 -0.03 -16.32 14.90
N LEU A 15 -0.17 -15.87 16.15
CA LEU A 15 -0.50 -14.47 16.46
C LEU A 15 0.58 -13.49 15.97
N ALA A 16 1.86 -13.88 16.04
CA ALA A 16 2.96 -13.09 15.51
C ALA A 16 2.93 -12.99 13.97
N GLN A 17 2.59 -14.09 13.29
CA GLN A 17 2.41 -14.11 11.82
C GLN A 17 1.23 -13.23 11.39
N GLU A 18 0.08 -13.32 12.05
CA GLU A 18 -1.09 -12.48 11.74
C GLU A 18 -0.79 -10.98 11.90
N ARG A 19 -0.07 -10.59 12.95
CA ARG A 19 0.38 -9.19 13.14
C ARG A 19 1.29 -8.72 12.02
N THR A 20 2.17 -9.60 11.53
CA THR A 20 3.06 -9.31 10.41
C THR A 20 2.30 -9.14 9.11
N ILE A 21 1.30 -9.99 8.86
CA ILE A 21 0.41 -9.88 7.69
C ILE A 21 -0.41 -8.59 7.76
N LEU A 22 -1.00 -8.27 8.90
CA LEU A 22 -1.81 -7.06 9.07
C LEU A 22 -0.99 -5.77 8.90
N ALA A 23 0.23 -5.73 9.48
CA ALA A 23 1.16 -4.62 9.25
C ALA A 23 1.53 -4.51 7.76
N ASN A 24 1.62 -5.65 7.08
CA ASN A 24 1.97 -5.71 5.68
C ASN A 24 0.87 -5.18 4.76
N GLU A 25 -0.38 -5.53 5.03
CA GLU A 25 -1.57 -5.03 4.35
C GLU A 25 -1.76 -3.53 4.60
N ARG A 26 -1.50 -3.06 5.84
CA ARG A 26 -1.52 -1.62 6.17
C ARG A 26 -0.57 -0.83 5.28
N ASN A 27 0.67 -1.30 5.08
CA ASN A 27 1.63 -0.61 4.23
C ASN A 27 1.12 -0.53 2.79
N THR A 28 0.53 -1.61 2.27
CA THR A 28 -0.04 -1.62 0.93
C THR A 28 -1.23 -0.66 0.79
N LEU A 29 -2.15 -0.65 1.75
CA LEU A 29 -3.26 0.31 1.77
C LEU A 29 -2.78 1.76 1.89
N ALA A 30 -1.65 2.01 2.54
CA ALA A 30 -1.03 3.33 2.59
C ALA A 30 -0.53 3.77 1.21
N TYR A 31 0.14 2.89 0.44
CA TYR A 31 0.55 3.19 -0.94
C TYR A 31 -0.63 3.52 -1.86
N VAL A 32 -1.71 2.74 -1.77
CA VAL A 32 -2.92 2.99 -2.54
C VAL A 32 -3.52 4.34 -2.18
N ARG A 33 -3.62 4.65 -0.88
CA ARG A 33 -4.12 5.96 -0.40
C ARG A 33 -3.28 7.13 -0.89
N THR A 34 -1.95 7.04 -0.80
CA THR A 34 -1.07 8.12 -1.26
C THR A 34 -1.12 8.29 -2.77
N GLY A 35 -1.28 7.18 -3.51
CA GLY A 35 -1.50 7.22 -4.96
C GLY A 35 -2.81 7.93 -5.33
N PHE A 36 -3.92 7.60 -4.68
CA PHE A 36 -5.20 8.30 -4.89
C PHE A 36 -5.15 9.78 -4.48
N ALA A 37 -4.50 10.11 -3.36
CA ALA A 37 -4.33 11.49 -2.93
C ALA A 37 -3.52 12.30 -3.97
N SER A 38 -2.44 11.72 -4.50
CA SER A 38 -1.62 12.36 -5.55
C SER A 38 -2.38 12.50 -6.86
N PHE A 39 -3.19 11.51 -7.23
CA PHE A 39 -4.05 11.54 -8.42
C PHE A 39 -5.12 12.65 -8.31
N ALA A 40 -5.82 12.72 -7.18
CA ALA A 40 -6.81 13.76 -6.91
C ALA A 40 -6.17 15.16 -6.90
N LEU A 41 -4.99 15.29 -6.31
CA LEU A 41 -4.21 16.53 -6.29
C LEU A 41 -3.79 16.94 -7.71
N GLY A 42 -3.36 16.00 -8.56
CA GLY A 42 -3.05 16.26 -9.96
C GLY A 42 -4.26 16.79 -10.75
N ILE A 43 -5.44 16.16 -10.57
CA ILE A 43 -6.69 16.66 -11.17
C ILE A 43 -7.04 18.06 -10.65
N ALA A 44 -6.91 18.29 -9.35
CA ALA A 44 -7.19 19.59 -8.75
C ALA A 44 -6.25 20.68 -9.29
N LEU A 45 -4.95 20.38 -9.44
CA LEU A 45 -3.99 21.32 -10.02
C LEU A 45 -4.31 21.65 -11.49
N ILE A 46 -4.69 20.66 -12.29
CA ILE A 46 -5.07 20.89 -13.69
C ILE A 46 -6.30 21.79 -13.74
N LYS A 47 -7.37 21.46 -13.01
CA LYS A 47 -8.64 22.19 -13.06
C LYS A 47 -8.60 23.58 -12.42
N LEU A 48 -7.82 23.77 -11.36
CA LEU A 48 -7.79 25.04 -10.64
C LEU A 48 -6.84 26.06 -11.27
N PHE A 49 -5.86 25.60 -12.06
CA PHE A 49 -4.82 26.45 -12.65
C PHE A 49 -4.71 26.29 -14.18
N GLU A 50 -5.84 26.12 -14.87
CA GLU A 50 -5.90 25.93 -16.33
C GLU A 50 -5.23 27.07 -17.12
N GLU A 51 -5.29 28.31 -16.61
CA GLU A 51 -4.68 29.49 -17.27
C GLU A 51 -3.14 29.53 -17.17
N HIS A 52 -2.55 28.73 -16.29
CA HIS A 52 -1.12 28.74 -16.02
C HIS A 52 -0.49 27.42 -16.47
N MET A 53 0.03 27.43 -17.71
CA MET A 53 0.71 26.29 -18.36
C MET A 53 1.67 25.51 -17.44
N LYS A 54 2.43 26.19 -16.57
CA LYS A 54 3.37 25.54 -15.63
C LYS A 54 2.67 24.59 -14.64
N TYR A 55 1.52 24.96 -14.09
CA TYR A 55 0.78 24.15 -13.12
C TYR A 55 0.03 23.00 -13.80
N VAL A 56 -0.38 23.17 -15.06
CA VAL A 56 -0.97 22.10 -15.86
C VAL A 56 0.06 20.98 -16.09
N TYR A 57 1.30 21.29 -16.47
CA TYR A 57 2.37 20.28 -16.59
C TYR A 57 2.69 19.59 -15.26
N ALA A 58 2.70 20.33 -14.14
CA ALA A 58 2.88 19.76 -12.81
C ALA A 58 1.70 18.86 -12.39
N GLY A 59 0.48 19.20 -12.80
CA GLY A 59 -0.71 18.39 -12.60
C GLY A 59 -0.64 17.07 -13.35
N TYR A 60 -0.22 17.09 -14.62
CA TYR A 60 0.01 15.86 -15.40
C TYR A 60 1.09 14.96 -14.79
N SER A 61 2.20 15.54 -14.31
CA SER A 61 3.25 14.74 -13.65
C SER A 61 2.76 14.12 -12.34
N ALA A 62 1.99 14.86 -11.54
CA ALA A 62 1.36 14.35 -10.32
C ALA A 62 0.34 13.25 -10.60
N LEU A 63 -0.41 13.36 -11.70
CA LEU A 63 -1.41 12.38 -12.14
C LEU A 63 -0.73 11.06 -12.56
N ILE A 64 0.35 11.14 -13.35
CA ILE A 64 1.18 9.99 -13.71
C ILE A 64 1.80 9.35 -12.46
N LEU A 65 2.36 10.15 -11.55
CA LEU A 65 2.96 9.67 -10.31
C LEU A 65 1.92 8.96 -9.43
N GLY A 66 0.71 9.51 -9.33
CA GLY A 66 -0.42 8.92 -8.62
C GLY A 66 -0.81 7.56 -9.19
N ILE A 67 -0.90 7.44 -10.52
CA ILE A 67 -1.17 6.16 -11.20
C ILE A 67 -0.07 5.14 -10.89
N ILE A 68 1.21 5.53 -10.98
CA ILE A 68 2.34 4.63 -10.67
C ILE A 68 2.26 4.13 -9.23
N LEU A 69 1.96 5.01 -8.27
CA LEU A 69 1.81 4.64 -6.85
C LEU A 69 0.61 3.70 -6.61
N ILE A 70 -0.51 3.91 -7.30
CA ILE A 70 -1.68 3.02 -7.23
C ILE A 70 -1.31 1.64 -7.80
N ILE A 71 -0.66 1.58 -8.97
CA ILE A 71 -0.24 0.33 -9.59
C ILE A 71 0.76 -0.40 -8.68
N LEU A 72 1.76 0.30 -8.14
CA LEU A 72 2.70 -0.27 -7.18
C LEU A 72 1.96 -0.84 -5.96
N GLY A 73 1.02 -0.08 -5.38
CA GLY A 73 0.21 -0.55 -4.26
C GLY A 73 -0.57 -1.83 -4.58
N ILE A 74 -1.24 -1.89 -5.73
CA ILE A 74 -2.05 -3.05 -6.14
C ILE A 74 -1.17 -4.26 -6.48
N VAL A 75 -0.06 -4.06 -7.20
CA VAL A 75 0.83 -5.14 -7.65
C VAL A 75 1.68 -5.71 -6.50
N TYR A 76 2.13 -4.86 -5.55
CA TYR A 76 2.90 -5.35 -4.39
C TYR A 76 2.05 -6.12 -3.38
N TYR A 77 0.72 -5.92 -3.36
CA TYR A 77 -0.19 -6.61 -2.44
C TYR A 77 -0.15 -8.15 -2.57
N PRO A 78 -0.38 -8.76 -3.75
CA PRO A 78 -0.39 -10.21 -3.91
C PRO A 78 0.99 -10.85 -3.79
N LEU A 79 2.06 -10.14 -4.18
CA LEU A 79 3.43 -10.67 -4.15
C LEU A 79 3.91 -10.94 -2.72
N ARG A 80 3.55 -10.07 -1.76
CA ARG A 80 3.93 -10.25 -0.35
C ARG A 80 3.05 -11.25 0.39
N LYS A 81 1.80 -11.41 -0.04
CA LYS A 81 0.87 -12.39 0.54
C LYS A 81 1.30 -13.84 0.24
N LYS A 82 1.85 -14.12 -0.95
CA LYS A 82 2.30 -15.47 -1.33
C LYS A 82 3.53 -15.98 -0.57
N LYS A 83 4.44 -15.08 -0.17
CA LYS A 83 5.70 -15.47 0.50
C LYS A 83 5.50 -15.94 1.95
N ILE A 84 4.37 -15.57 2.58
CA ILE A 84 4.09 -15.87 3.99
C ILE A 84 3.28 -17.18 4.13
N LEU A 85 2.46 -17.55 3.14
CA LEU A 85 1.70 -18.81 3.17
C LEU A 85 2.56 -20.07 2.85
N SER A 86 3.81 -19.88 2.44
CA SER A 86 4.72 -20.96 2.04
C SER A 86 5.63 -21.47 3.18
N TYR A 87 5.48 -20.96 4.41
CA TYR A 87 6.26 -21.32 5.60
C TYR A 87 5.36 -21.55 6.81
#